data_AF-A0A382LJ07-F1
#
_entry.id   AF-A0A382LJ07-F1
#
_cell.length_a   1.000
_cell.length_b   1.000
_cell.length_c   1.000
_cell.angle_alpha   90.00
_cell.angle_beta   90.00
_cell.angle_gamma   90.00
#
_symmetry.space_group_name_H-M   'P 1'
#
loop_
_entity.id
_entity.type
_entity.pdbx_description
1 polymer ?
#
loop_
_entity_poly.entity_id
_entity_poly.type
_entity_poly.pdbx_seq_one_letter_code
_entity_poly.pdbx_strand_id
1 'polypeptide(L)'
;MKTSTRTLSFSLIILLGWMARGADIGFIEKFALSEDRKEALKLLIPGTRDYYYYHSLDAQLRGDGAAVKKHLALWIKRHGRTARVREIQDRQALLDYGANPEATLAHLRRELGLSFSHSRVIEGQKPKHPMALDPKLISFEAYLERAYRSGDLSGVEDRGLEKLDHDKLNATRLRHLLSRLQRPDVADLPQLIVKDLRNKYSRGFGSHNIHRQLTQMQMDELLQLDPGLINNSNFINTYLIKLAPSADTDTRFNLVERGKHLNRIHQFAGRLAAAHNSLKANAIYNLLRFQQSQGQYDRELFME
;
A
#
# COMPACT_ATOMS: atom_id res chain seq x y z
N MET A 1 39.12 -5.25 41.11
CA MET A 1 38.84 -5.90 39.80
C MET A 1 37.69 -5.14 39.15
N LYS A 2 37.97 -4.50 38.01
CA LYS A 2 37.07 -3.56 37.31
C LYS A 2 35.89 -4.31 36.68
N THR A 3 34.68 -3.88 37.01
CA THR A 3 33.43 -4.32 36.40
C THR A 3 33.26 -3.65 35.04
N SER A 4 33.05 -4.47 34.01
CA SER A 4 32.98 -4.06 32.61
C SER A 4 31.62 -3.46 32.26
N THR A 5 31.65 -2.30 31.61
CA THR A 5 30.52 -1.52 31.10
C THR A 5 29.88 -2.20 29.89
N ARG A 6 28.54 -2.40 29.95
CA ARG A 6 27.71 -2.82 28.82
C ARG A 6 27.39 -1.62 27.93
N THR A 7 27.76 -1.69 26.66
CA THR A 7 27.28 -0.82 25.59
C THR A 7 26.44 -1.66 24.62
N LEU A 8 25.14 -1.39 24.58
CA LEU A 8 24.20 -1.89 23.57
C LEU A 8 24.29 -0.97 22.35
N SER A 9 24.75 -1.51 21.22
CA SER A 9 24.62 -0.86 19.92
C SER A 9 23.71 -1.72 19.05
N PHE A 10 22.49 -1.21 18.83
CA PHE A 10 21.52 -1.74 17.87
C PHE A 10 21.96 -1.30 16.46
N SER A 11 22.43 -2.24 15.64
CA SER A 11 22.67 -2.01 14.21
C SER A 11 21.49 -2.58 13.41
N LEU A 12 20.72 -1.65 12.84
CA LEU A 12 19.63 -1.86 11.89
C LEU A 12 20.19 -2.44 10.57
N ILE A 13 19.93 -3.71 10.30
CA ILE A 13 20.26 -4.35 9.01
C ILE A 13 19.18 -4.00 8.00
N ILE A 14 19.57 -3.23 6.99
CA ILE A 14 18.81 -2.97 5.77
C ILE A 14 18.75 -4.28 4.97
N LEU A 15 17.56 -4.87 4.90
CA LEU A 15 17.24 -5.98 3.99
C LEU A 15 17.15 -5.44 2.56
N LEU A 16 18.30 -5.36 1.88
CA LEU A 16 18.34 -5.29 0.41
C LEU A 16 18.43 -6.71 -0.14
N GLY A 17 17.48 -7.07 -0.99
CA GLY A 17 17.30 -8.41 -1.52
C GLY A 17 18.53 -8.94 -2.26
N TRP A 18 19.09 -10.04 -1.73
CA TRP A 18 19.86 -10.99 -2.52
C TRP A 18 19.03 -12.24 -2.75
N MET A 19 18.36 -12.29 -3.91
CA MET A 19 18.15 -13.55 -4.61
C MET A 19 19.22 -13.70 -5.70
N ALA A 20 20.49 -13.64 -5.32
CA ALA A 20 21.57 -14.25 -6.08
C ALA A 20 21.96 -15.53 -5.34
N ARG A 21 21.49 -16.69 -5.80
CA ARG A 21 22.06 -17.96 -5.33
C ARG A 21 23.44 -18.07 -5.94
N GLY A 22 24.44 -17.60 -5.20
CA GLY A 22 25.85 -17.72 -5.55
C GLY A 22 26.21 -19.20 -5.73
N ALA A 23 26.29 -19.63 -6.99
CA ALA A 23 27.43 -20.47 -7.32
C ALA A 23 28.65 -19.56 -7.13
N ASP A 24 29.60 -19.96 -6.28
CA ASP A 24 30.81 -19.17 -6.02
C ASP A 24 31.38 -18.69 -7.37
N ILE A 25 31.49 -17.38 -7.55
CA ILE A 25 31.93 -16.76 -8.82
C ILE A 25 33.22 -17.44 -9.32
N GLY A 26 34.09 -17.83 -8.39
CA GLY A 26 35.34 -18.56 -8.67
C GLY A 26 35.17 -19.99 -9.20
N PHE A 27 34.06 -20.69 -8.96
CA PHE A 27 33.81 -22.00 -9.60
C PHE A 27 33.42 -21.83 -11.07
N ILE A 28 32.48 -20.94 -11.37
CA ILE A 28 31.98 -20.72 -12.74
C ILE A 28 33.11 -20.26 -13.65
N GLU A 29 33.93 -19.31 -13.18
CA GLU A 29 35.08 -18.80 -13.92
C GLU A 29 36.09 -19.92 -14.22
N LYS A 30 36.45 -20.73 -13.21
CA LYS A 30 37.33 -21.90 -13.40
C LYS A 30 36.74 -22.90 -14.38
N PHE A 31 35.45 -23.18 -14.32
CA PHE A 31 34.81 -24.10 -15.25
C PHE A 31 34.76 -23.56 -16.69
N ALA A 32 34.51 -22.26 -16.86
CA ALA A 32 34.41 -21.64 -18.18
C ALA A 32 35.78 -21.47 -18.85
N LEU A 33 36.78 -21.00 -18.10
CA LEU A 33 38.09 -20.59 -18.60
C LEU A 33 39.17 -21.68 -18.55
N SER A 34 38.97 -22.79 -17.83
CA SER A 34 39.98 -23.86 -17.76
C SER A 34 40.10 -24.61 -19.08
N GLU A 35 41.33 -24.91 -19.48
CA GLU A 35 41.65 -25.83 -20.59
C GLU A 35 41.19 -27.26 -20.27
N ASP A 36 41.30 -27.68 -19.01
CA ASP A 36 40.73 -28.94 -18.52
C ASP A 36 39.62 -28.68 -17.49
N ARG A 37 38.36 -28.82 -17.93
CA ARG A 37 37.18 -28.64 -17.09
C ARG A 37 37.01 -29.74 -16.04
N LYS A 38 37.71 -30.88 -16.17
CA LYS A 38 37.62 -31.99 -15.21
C LYS A 38 38.17 -31.60 -13.84
N GLU A 39 39.20 -30.77 -13.78
CA GLU A 39 39.75 -30.27 -12.51
C GLU A 39 38.75 -29.37 -11.77
N ALA A 40 38.01 -28.53 -12.50
CA ALA A 40 36.93 -27.75 -11.91
C ALA A 40 35.81 -28.66 -11.39
N LEU A 41 35.40 -29.67 -12.18
CA LEU A 41 34.33 -30.60 -11.78
C LEU A 41 34.63 -31.38 -10.49
N LYS A 42 35.91 -31.67 -10.17
CA LYS A 42 36.30 -32.32 -8.90
C LYS A 42 35.92 -31.51 -7.66
N LEU A 43 35.76 -30.19 -7.79
CA LEU A 43 35.35 -29.30 -6.70
C LEU A 43 33.87 -29.46 -6.34
N LEU A 44 33.07 -30.13 -7.19
CA LEU A 44 31.65 -30.33 -6.96
C LEU A 44 31.38 -31.58 -6.13
N ILE A 45 30.51 -31.44 -5.14
CA ILE A 45 30.12 -32.54 -4.25
C ILE A 45 29.21 -33.52 -5.01
N PRO A 46 29.56 -34.82 -5.11
CA PRO A 46 28.76 -35.83 -5.81
C PRO A 46 27.31 -35.91 -5.31
N GLY A 47 26.37 -35.95 -6.25
CA GLY A 47 24.93 -36.08 -5.95
C GLY A 47 24.21 -34.77 -5.64
N THR A 48 24.92 -33.64 -5.59
CA THR A 48 24.30 -32.30 -5.54
C THR A 48 23.72 -31.88 -6.89
N ARG A 49 22.88 -30.84 -6.90
CA ARG A 49 22.28 -30.31 -8.14
C ARG A 49 23.34 -29.70 -9.07
N ASP A 50 24.31 -28.98 -8.51
CA ASP A 50 25.41 -28.37 -9.28
C ASP A 50 26.32 -29.45 -9.88
N TYR A 51 26.62 -30.51 -9.14
CA TYR A 51 27.32 -31.68 -9.67
C TYR A 51 26.64 -32.22 -10.93
N TYR A 52 25.36 -32.57 -10.87
CA TYR A 52 24.67 -33.10 -12.05
C TYR A 52 24.60 -32.10 -13.21
N TYR A 53 24.39 -30.81 -12.91
CA TYR A 53 24.28 -29.76 -13.92
C TYR A 53 25.60 -29.56 -14.69
N TYR A 54 26.71 -29.28 -14.00
CA TYR A 54 27.99 -28.99 -14.66
C TYR A 54 28.63 -30.23 -15.29
N HIS A 55 28.43 -31.43 -14.71
CA HIS A 55 28.87 -32.67 -15.37
C HIS A 55 28.06 -32.95 -16.65
N SER A 56 26.76 -32.64 -16.67
CA SER A 56 25.96 -32.76 -17.91
C SER A 56 26.34 -31.70 -18.94
N LEU A 57 26.64 -30.48 -18.49
CA LEU A 57 27.07 -29.39 -19.37
C LEU A 57 28.43 -29.67 -20.01
N ASP A 58 29.40 -30.18 -19.25
CA ASP A 58 30.70 -30.62 -19.78
C ASP A 58 30.54 -31.76 -20.79
N ALA A 59 29.70 -32.75 -20.47
CA ALA A 59 29.40 -33.85 -21.40
C ALA A 59 28.77 -33.35 -22.71
N GLN A 60 27.89 -32.34 -22.65
CA GLN A 60 27.36 -31.67 -23.84
C GLN A 60 28.45 -30.99 -24.68
N LEU A 61 29.35 -30.25 -24.03
CA LEU A 61 30.46 -29.57 -24.71
C LEU A 61 31.43 -30.55 -25.40
N ARG A 62 31.56 -31.76 -24.86
CA ARG A 62 32.36 -32.85 -25.46
C ARG A 62 31.61 -33.68 -26.50
N GLY A 63 30.31 -33.42 -26.73
CA GLY A 63 29.47 -34.23 -27.62
C GLY A 63 29.13 -35.63 -27.08
N ASP A 64 29.32 -35.87 -25.78
CA ASP A 64 29.10 -37.17 -25.14
C ASP A 64 27.66 -37.30 -24.62
N GLY A 65 26.71 -37.46 -25.55
CA GLY A 65 25.28 -37.57 -25.22
C GLY A 65 24.93 -38.79 -24.35
N ALA A 66 25.75 -39.84 -24.38
CA ALA A 66 25.56 -41.02 -23.53
C ALA A 66 25.79 -40.68 -22.04
N ALA A 67 26.86 -39.91 -21.75
CA ALA A 67 27.09 -39.41 -20.40
C ALA A 67 25.99 -38.46 -19.92
N VAL A 68 25.51 -37.55 -20.79
CA VAL A 68 24.38 -36.65 -20.47
C VAL A 68 23.14 -37.45 -20.07
N LYS A 69 22.77 -38.48 -20.84
CA LYS A 69 21.62 -39.34 -20.54
C LYS A 69 21.75 -40.04 -19.19
N LYS A 70 22.96 -40.52 -18.85
CA LYS A 70 23.24 -41.16 -17.56
C LYS A 70 23.12 -40.16 -16.40
N HIS A 71 23.68 -38.96 -16.55
CA HIS A 71 23.60 -37.92 -15.52
C HIS A 71 22.16 -37.44 -15.30
N LEU A 72 21.41 -37.16 -16.38
CA LEU A 72 20.01 -36.76 -16.31
C LEU A 72 19.12 -37.81 -15.64
N ALA A 73 19.30 -39.10 -15.95
CA ALA A 73 18.52 -40.16 -15.34
C ALA A 73 18.70 -40.22 -13.82
N LEU A 74 19.96 -40.14 -13.35
CA LEU A 74 20.29 -40.11 -11.91
C LEU A 74 19.81 -38.82 -11.25
N TRP A 75 19.97 -37.69 -11.93
CA TRP A 75 19.57 -36.38 -11.42
C TRP A 75 18.05 -36.29 -11.23
N ILE A 76 17.27 -36.69 -12.24
CA ILE A 76 15.81 -36.71 -12.18
C ILE A 76 15.33 -37.65 -11.08
N LYS A 77 15.93 -38.84 -10.95
CA LYS A 77 15.58 -39.79 -9.89
C LYS A 77 15.78 -39.20 -8.49
N ARG A 78 16.80 -38.37 -8.30
CA ARG A 78 17.18 -37.86 -6.97
C ARG A 78 16.57 -36.51 -6.61
N HIS A 79 16.41 -35.61 -7.57
CA HIS A 79 15.99 -34.22 -7.35
C HIS A 79 14.71 -33.83 -8.11
N GLY A 80 14.12 -34.75 -8.88
CA GLY A 80 12.96 -34.50 -9.72
C GLY A 80 13.29 -33.68 -10.97
N ARG A 81 12.25 -33.37 -11.75
CA ARG A 81 12.37 -32.47 -12.91
C ARG A 81 12.34 -31.02 -12.42
N THR A 82 13.46 -30.31 -12.58
CA THR A 82 13.62 -28.90 -12.19
C THR A 82 13.91 -28.03 -13.43
N ALA A 83 13.90 -26.70 -13.27
CA ALA A 83 14.22 -25.78 -14.36
C ALA A 83 15.59 -26.07 -15.02
N ARG A 84 16.62 -26.39 -14.22
CA ARG A 84 17.95 -26.72 -14.76
C ARG A 84 18.02 -28.10 -15.43
N VAL A 85 17.18 -29.05 -15.01
CA VAL A 85 17.04 -30.34 -15.72
C VAL A 85 16.45 -30.08 -17.10
N ARG A 86 15.38 -29.26 -17.17
CA ARG A 86 14.75 -28.86 -18.43
C ARG A 86 15.77 -28.16 -19.33
N GLU A 87 16.53 -27.21 -18.80
CA GLU A 87 17.58 -26.51 -19.55
C GLU A 87 18.58 -27.48 -20.20
N ILE A 88 19.11 -28.46 -19.46
CA ILE A 88 20.03 -29.45 -20.03
C ILE A 88 19.33 -30.33 -21.07
N GLN A 89 18.08 -30.72 -20.84
CA GLN A 89 17.30 -31.51 -21.81
C GLN A 89 17.04 -30.74 -23.11
N ASP A 90 16.67 -29.46 -23.01
CA ASP A 90 16.41 -28.57 -24.15
C ASP A 90 17.69 -28.35 -24.95
N ARG A 91 18.81 -28.07 -24.25
CA ARG A 91 20.13 -27.93 -24.88
C ARG A 91 20.53 -29.22 -25.59
N GLN A 92 20.33 -30.38 -24.98
CA GLN A 92 20.67 -31.66 -25.60
C GLN A 92 19.85 -31.89 -26.88
N ALA A 93 18.54 -31.63 -26.83
CA ALA A 93 17.68 -31.75 -28.00
C ALA A 93 18.16 -30.84 -29.14
N LEU A 94 18.57 -29.60 -28.86
CA LEU A 94 19.12 -28.69 -29.87
C LEU A 94 20.46 -29.17 -30.44
N LEU A 95 21.36 -29.70 -29.61
CA LEU A 95 22.63 -30.27 -30.04
C LEU A 95 22.43 -31.51 -30.93
N ASP A 96 21.44 -32.34 -30.61
CA ASP A 96 21.10 -33.55 -31.36
C ASP A 96 20.32 -33.26 -32.65
N TYR A 97 19.96 -32.01 -32.93
CA TYR A 97 19.12 -31.64 -34.09
C TYR A 97 19.69 -32.15 -35.41
N GLY A 98 21.00 -32.06 -35.61
CA GLY A 98 21.64 -32.53 -36.85
C GLY A 98 21.54 -34.05 -37.05
N ALA A 99 21.47 -34.83 -35.96
CA ALA A 99 21.40 -36.28 -36.00
C ALA A 99 19.95 -36.81 -35.98
N ASN A 100 19.05 -36.13 -35.26
CA ASN A 100 17.64 -36.51 -35.19
C ASN A 100 16.70 -35.29 -35.10
N PRO A 101 16.45 -34.63 -36.25
CA PRO A 101 15.60 -33.44 -36.30
C PRO A 101 14.16 -33.69 -35.79
N GLU A 102 13.59 -34.86 -36.09
CA GLU A 102 12.21 -35.19 -35.72
C GLU A 102 12.02 -35.26 -34.21
N ALA A 103 12.93 -35.92 -33.50
CA ALA A 103 12.89 -36.02 -32.05
C ALA A 103 13.04 -34.64 -31.37
N THR A 104 13.95 -33.80 -31.89
CA THR A 104 14.14 -32.43 -31.38
C THR A 104 12.90 -31.57 -31.59
N LEU A 105 12.30 -31.59 -32.77
CA LEU A 105 11.08 -30.83 -33.05
C LEU A 105 9.90 -31.31 -32.20
N ALA A 106 9.78 -32.62 -31.97
CA ALA A 106 8.77 -33.17 -31.07
C ALA A 106 8.98 -32.73 -29.60
N HIS A 107 10.23 -32.66 -29.15
CA HIS A 107 10.60 -32.14 -27.83
C HIS A 107 10.22 -30.65 -27.70
N LEU A 108 10.63 -29.81 -28.66
CA LEU A 108 10.35 -28.36 -28.64
C LEU A 108 8.85 -28.06 -28.70
N ARG A 109 8.07 -28.79 -29.52
CA ARG A 109 6.60 -28.62 -29.56
C ARG A 109 5.96 -28.88 -28.20
N ARG A 110 6.46 -29.86 -27.45
CA ARG A 110 5.96 -30.22 -26.12
C ARG A 110 6.33 -29.17 -25.07
N GLU A 111 7.57 -28.70 -25.06
CA GLU A 111 8.04 -27.74 -24.05
C GLU A 111 7.49 -26.32 -24.30
N LEU A 112 7.34 -25.91 -25.57
CA LEU A 112 6.80 -24.59 -25.92
C LEU A 112 5.27 -24.52 -25.80
N GLY A 113 4.58 -25.65 -25.76
CA GLY A 113 3.12 -25.69 -25.63
C GLY A 113 2.38 -24.88 -26.71
N LEU A 114 2.91 -24.89 -27.94
CA LEU A 114 2.39 -24.05 -29.03
C LEU A 114 0.96 -24.47 -29.37
N SER A 115 0.01 -23.59 -29.06
CA SER A 115 -1.38 -23.72 -29.49
C SER A 115 -1.65 -22.74 -30.63
N PHE A 116 -1.93 -23.28 -31.80
CA PHE A 116 -2.39 -22.50 -32.95
C PHE A 116 -3.92 -22.46 -32.99
N SER A 117 -4.55 -22.25 -31.82
CA SER A 117 -6.01 -22.14 -31.67
C SER A 117 -6.58 -20.82 -32.21
N HIS A 118 -5.75 -20.02 -32.86
CA HIS A 118 -6.18 -18.82 -33.57
C HIS A 118 -7.04 -19.24 -34.75
N SER A 119 -8.32 -18.87 -34.68
CA SER A 119 -9.27 -19.09 -35.76
C SER A 119 -8.96 -18.10 -36.90
N ARG A 120 -9.00 -18.57 -38.15
CA ARG A 120 -8.93 -17.68 -39.31
C ARG A 120 -10.09 -16.68 -39.23
N VAL A 121 -9.78 -15.38 -39.30
CA VAL A 121 -10.81 -14.36 -39.50
C VAL A 121 -11.30 -14.51 -40.94
N ILE A 122 -12.54 -14.99 -41.10
CA ILE A 122 -13.18 -15.10 -42.41
C ILE A 122 -13.96 -13.80 -42.62
N GLU A 123 -13.46 -12.94 -43.52
CA GLU A 123 -14.14 -11.69 -43.87
C GLU A 123 -15.56 -11.99 -44.39
N GLY A 124 -16.56 -11.33 -43.81
CA GLY A 124 -17.98 -11.53 -44.13
C GLY A 124 -18.72 -12.59 -43.32
N GLN A 125 -18.05 -13.34 -42.43
CA GLN A 125 -18.75 -14.27 -41.55
C GLN A 125 -19.55 -13.52 -40.48
N LYS A 126 -20.88 -13.70 -40.45
CA LYS A 126 -21.72 -13.14 -39.39
C LYS A 126 -21.36 -13.79 -38.04
N PRO A 127 -21.07 -13.00 -37.00
CA PRO A 127 -20.73 -13.54 -35.70
C PRO A 127 -21.90 -14.28 -35.07
N LYS A 128 -21.60 -15.43 -34.45
CA LYS A 128 -22.59 -16.27 -33.74
C LYS A 128 -22.96 -15.75 -32.35
N HIS A 129 -22.19 -14.78 -31.84
CA HIS A 129 -22.33 -14.22 -30.50
C HIS A 129 -22.54 -12.70 -30.57
N PRO A 130 -23.11 -12.07 -29.52
CA PRO A 130 -23.25 -10.62 -29.46
C PRO A 130 -21.91 -9.93 -29.69
N MET A 131 -21.88 -8.99 -30.63
CA MET A 131 -20.69 -8.17 -30.92
C MET A 131 -20.56 -6.95 -30.01
N ALA A 132 -21.63 -6.62 -29.28
CA ALA A 132 -21.68 -5.47 -28.41
C ALA A 132 -22.28 -5.87 -27.07
N LEU A 133 -21.79 -5.25 -26.00
CA LEU A 133 -22.41 -5.33 -24.68
C LEU A 133 -23.68 -4.48 -24.68
N ASP A 134 -24.73 -4.97 -24.04
CA ASP A 134 -25.95 -4.18 -23.83
C ASP A 134 -25.63 -2.98 -22.93
N PRO A 135 -25.73 -1.73 -23.43
CA PRO A 135 -25.42 -0.53 -22.65
C PRO A 135 -26.23 -0.44 -21.36
N LYS A 136 -27.44 -1.03 -21.32
CA LYS A 136 -28.30 -1.02 -20.13
C LYS A 136 -27.77 -1.88 -18.99
N LEU A 137 -26.91 -2.87 -19.28
CA LEU A 137 -26.32 -3.74 -18.25
C LEU A 137 -24.98 -3.21 -17.72
N ILE A 138 -24.35 -2.32 -18.47
CA ILE A 138 -23.03 -1.74 -18.18
C ILE A 138 -23.07 -0.24 -17.88
N SER A 139 -24.27 0.34 -17.72
CA SER A 139 -24.42 1.73 -17.32
C SER A 139 -24.02 1.93 -15.85
N PHE A 140 -23.70 3.18 -15.48
CA PHE A 140 -23.34 3.51 -14.10
C PHE A 140 -24.50 3.20 -13.14
N GLU A 141 -25.72 3.49 -13.55
CA GLU A 141 -26.95 3.23 -12.78
C GLU A 141 -27.14 1.73 -12.57
N ALA A 142 -26.92 0.91 -13.60
CA ALA A 142 -27.01 -0.55 -13.49
C ALA A 142 -25.96 -1.12 -12.51
N TYR A 143 -24.75 -0.56 -12.49
CA TYR A 143 -23.73 -0.93 -11.52
C TYR A 143 -24.06 -0.42 -10.11
N LEU A 144 -24.58 0.79 -9.98
CA LEU A 144 -24.96 1.38 -8.70
C LEU A 144 -26.09 0.58 -8.03
N GLU A 145 -27.12 0.22 -8.78
CA GLU A 145 -28.22 -0.63 -8.31
C GLU A 145 -27.71 -2.00 -7.84
N ARG A 146 -26.73 -2.57 -8.54
CA ARG A 146 -26.09 -3.82 -8.12
C ARG A 146 -25.28 -3.64 -6.84
N ALA A 147 -24.52 -2.55 -6.72
CA ALA A 147 -23.73 -2.23 -5.54
C ALA A 147 -24.60 -2.00 -4.30
N TYR A 148 -25.82 -1.49 -4.48
CA TYR A 148 -26.76 -1.19 -3.40
C TYR A 148 -27.49 -2.41 -2.82
N ARG A 149 -27.34 -3.60 -3.41
CA ARG A 149 -27.97 -4.85 -2.96
C ARG A 149 -27.54 -5.30 -1.57
N SER A 150 -26.33 -4.95 -1.13
CA SER A 150 -25.85 -5.25 0.23
C SER A 150 -26.52 -4.37 1.30
N GLY A 151 -27.26 -3.33 0.91
CA GLY A 151 -27.91 -2.38 1.81
C GLY A 151 -26.99 -1.25 2.29
N ASP A 152 -25.67 -1.45 2.26
CA ASP A 152 -24.64 -0.47 2.59
C ASP A 152 -23.89 0.04 1.33
N LEU A 153 -22.68 0.60 1.50
CA LEU A 153 -21.82 1.02 0.38
C LEU A 153 -20.61 0.08 0.18
N SER A 154 -20.62 -1.15 0.71
CA SER A 154 -19.50 -2.11 0.55
C SER A 154 -19.27 -2.50 -0.92
N GLY A 155 -20.32 -2.52 -1.74
CA GLY A 155 -20.23 -2.74 -3.19
C GLY A 155 -19.73 -1.55 -4.01
N VAL A 156 -19.46 -0.41 -3.37
CA VAL A 156 -18.95 0.80 -4.03
C VAL A 156 -17.48 0.99 -3.66
N GLU A 157 -16.60 1.10 -4.66
CA GLU A 157 -15.19 1.43 -4.44
C GLU A 157 -15.01 2.87 -3.93
N ASP A 158 -13.88 3.17 -3.29
CA ASP A 158 -13.63 4.50 -2.71
C ASP A 158 -13.76 5.63 -3.75
N ARG A 159 -13.27 5.41 -4.97
CA ARG A 159 -13.39 6.36 -6.09
C ARG A 159 -14.83 6.58 -6.55
N GLY A 160 -15.71 5.60 -6.32
CA GLY A 160 -17.12 5.70 -6.67
C GLY A 160 -17.94 6.51 -5.66
N LEU A 161 -17.42 6.72 -4.44
CA LEU A 161 -18.12 7.44 -3.39
C LEU A 161 -18.38 8.90 -3.75
N GLU A 162 -17.48 9.54 -4.49
CA GLU A 162 -17.60 10.92 -4.97
C GLU A 162 -18.75 11.11 -5.96
N LYS A 163 -19.11 10.05 -6.70
CA LYS A 163 -20.17 10.10 -7.74
C LYS A 163 -21.57 9.87 -7.19
N LEU A 164 -21.69 9.58 -5.90
CA LEU A 164 -22.98 9.31 -5.27
C LEU A 164 -23.75 10.61 -5.05
N ASP A 165 -25.07 10.52 -5.15
CA ASP A 165 -25.97 11.57 -4.69
C ASP A 165 -26.05 11.51 -3.15
N HIS A 166 -25.20 12.29 -2.49
CA HIS A 166 -24.99 12.19 -1.03
C HIS A 166 -26.24 12.55 -0.22
N ASP A 167 -27.10 13.43 -0.74
CA ASP A 167 -28.32 13.87 -0.05
C ASP A 167 -29.37 12.76 0.06
N LYS A 168 -29.44 11.91 -0.97
CA LYS A 168 -30.40 10.80 -1.05
C LYS A 168 -29.94 9.55 -0.30
N LEU A 169 -28.76 9.57 0.31
CA LEU A 169 -28.29 8.42 1.09
C LEU A 169 -29.15 8.22 2.34
N ASN A 170 -29.55 6.97 2.54
CA ASN A 170 -30.18 6.53 3.79
C ASN A 170 -29.17 6.56 4.95
N ALA A 171 -29.68 6.45 6.18
CA ALA A 171 -28.89 6.45 7.40
C ALA A 171 -27.67 5.50 7.39
N THR A 172 -27.86 4.26 6.97
CA THR A 172 -26.80 3.22 6.96
C THR A 172 -25.72 3.55 5.94
N ARG A 173 -26.11 3.94 4.73
CA ARG A 173 -25.19 4.30 3.64
C ARG A 173 -24.44 5.58 3.95
N LEU A 174 -25.12 6.59 4.50
CA LEU A 174 -24.51 7.85 4.94
C LEU A 174 -23.40 7.59 5.96
N ARG A 175 -23.68 6.74 6.96
CA ARG A 175 -22.67 6.35 7.93
C ARG A 175 -21.47 5.65 7.29
N HIS A 176 -21.74 4.71 6.38
CA HIS A 176 -20.68 3.99 5.69
C HIS A 176 -19.84 4.92 4.82
N LEU A 177 -20.46 5.92 4.17
CA LEU A 177 -19.79 7.01 3.46
C LEU A 177 -18.85 7.76 4.41
N LEU A 178 -19.37 8.33 5.50
CA LEU A 178 -18.59 9.11 6.46
C LEU A 178 -17.43 8.33 7.09
N SER A 179 -17.61 7.01 7.28
CA SER A 179 -16.55 6.15 7.82
C SER A 179 -15.38 5.93 6.86
N ARG A 180 -15.63 6.04 5.54
CA ARG A 180 -14.65 5.78 4.48
C ARG A 180 -14.02 7.05 3.91
N LEU A 181 -14.71 8.19 3.99
CA LEU A 181 -14.19 9.47 3.51
C LEU A 181 -12.87 9.82 4.20
N GLN A 182 -11.85 10.11 3.38
CA GLN A 182 -10.52 10.54 3.82
C GLN A 182 -10.33 12.05 3.68
N ARG A 183 -11.09 12.69 2.80
CA ARG A 183 -10.97 14.11 2.45
C ARG A 183 -12.27 14.86 2.74
N PRO A 184 -12.19 16.10 3.23
CA PRO A 184 -13.35 16.92 3.53
C PRO A 184 -13.79 17.77 2.32
N ASP A 185 -13.77 17.20 1.12
CA ASP A 185 -14.06 17.86 -0.17
C ASP A 185 -15.48 17.59 -0.70
N VAL A 186 -16.27 16.82 0.04
CA VAL A 186 -17.67 16.55 -0.26
C VAL A 186 -18.52 17.81 -0.02
N ALA A 187 -19.37 18.14 -0.99
CA ALA A 187 -20.35 19.22 -0.85
C ALA A 187 -21.30 18.96 0.32
N ASP A 188 -21.65 20.01 1.07
CA ASP A 188 -22.57 19.94 2.20
C ASP A 188 -22.18 18.90 3.28
N LEU A 189 -20.88 18.62 3.42
CA LEU A 189 -20.36 17.69 4.41
C LEU A 189 -20.79 18.02 5.85
N PRO A 190 -20.83 19.29 6.31
CA PRO A 190 -21.36 19.63 7.63
C PRO A 190 -22.81 19.16 7.85
N GLN A 191 -23.69 19.37 6.86
CA GLN A 191 -25.10 18.98 6.89
C GLN A 191 -25.22 17.46 6.95
N LEU A 192 -24.42 16.74 6.15
CA LEU A 192 -24.35 15.27 6.15
C LEU A 192 -23.89 14.71 7.50
N ILE A 193 -22.91 15.34 8.14
CA ILE A 193 -22.43 14.95 9.47
C ILE A 193 -23.54 15.18 10.51
N VAL A 194 -24.20 16.33 10.51
CA VAL A 194 -25.33 16.59 11.45
C VAL A 194 -26.46 15.58 11.25
N LYS A 195 -26.75 15.19 10.01
CA LYS A 195 -27.74 14.14 9.70
C LYS A 195 -27.35 12.77 10.28
N ASP A 196 -26.08 12.35 10.24
CA ASP A 196 -25.63 11.13 10.92
C ASP A 196 -25.59 11.30 12.45
N LEU A 197 -25.24 12.48 12.97
CA LEU A 197 -25.17 12.73 14.40
C LEU A 197 -26.54 12.67 15.09
N ARG A 198 -27.58 13.17 14.43
CA ARG A 198 -28.97 13.11 14.91
C ARG A 198 -29.58 11.71 14.84
N ASN A 199 -28.93 10.76 14.17
CA ASN A 199 -29.39 9.39 14.08
C ASN A 199 -29.30 8.69 15.45
N LYS A 200 -30.32 7.92 15.82
CA LYS A 200 -30.37 7.13 17.07
C LYS A 200 -29.15 6.26 17.30
N TYR A 201 -28.55 5.72 16.24
CA TYR A 201 -27.39 4.84 16.35
C TYR A 201 -26.05 5.58 16.32
N SER A 202 -26.05 6.92 16.27
CA SER A 202 -24.84 7.74 16.27
C SER A 202 -23.94 7.42 17.46
N ARG A 203 -22.64 7.35 17.20
CA ARG A 203 -21.62 7.25 18.26
C ARG A 203 -21.08 8.63 18.65
N GLY A 204 -21.67 9.70 18.15
CA GLY A 204 -21.29 11.09 18.40
C GLY A 204 -20.10 11.57 17.58
N PHE A 205 -19.75 12.84 17.76
CA PHE A 205 -18.62 13.46 17.06
C PHE A 205 -17.29 12.82 17.49
N GLY A 206 -16.40 12.63 16.52
CA GLY A 206 -15.14 11.89 16.67
C GLY A 206 -15.20 10.39 16.34
N SER A 207 -16.37 9.81 16.06
CA SER A 207 -16.47 8.39 15.68
C SER A 207 -15.90 8.05 14.30
N HIS A 208 -15.99 8.99 13.36
CA HIS A 208 -15.51 8.83 11.99
C HIS A 208 -14.20 9.57 11.79
N ASN A 209 -13.34 9.03 10.93
CA ASN A 209 -12.07 9.66 10.59
C ASN A 209 -12.24 11.05 9.98
N ILE A 210 -13.29 11.22 9.17
CA ILE A 210 -13.61 12.48 8.50
C ILE A 210 -13.79 13.65 9.48
N HIS A 211 -14.30 13.40 10.69
CA HIS A 211 -14.48 14.44 11.72
C HIS A 211 -13.18 15.16 12.07
N ARG A 212 -12.04 14.44 12.04
CA ARG A 212 -10.71 15.01 12.32
C ARG A 212 -10.12 15.77 11.14
N GLN A 213 -10.62 15.51 9.94
CA GLN A 213 -10.10 16.07 8.70
C GLN A 213 -10.80 17.36 8.29
N LEU A 214 -11.94 17.70 8.92
CA LEU A 214 -12.69 18.93 8.64
C LEU A 214 -11.81 20.20 8.67
N THR A 215 -12.17 21.14 7.80
CA THR A 215 -11.58 22.48 7.79
C THR A 215 -12.18 23.34 8.91
N GLN A 216 -11.50 24.42 9.30
CA GLN A 216 -12.02 25.33 10.33
C GLN A 216 -13.39 25.90 9.92
N MET A 217 -13.55 26.31 8.67
CA MET A 217 -14.81 26.84 8.13
C MET A 217 -15.97 25.83 8.24
N GLN A 218 -15.71 24.56 7.89
CA GLN A 218 -16.71 23.49 8.05
C GLN A 218 -17.03 23.21 9.51
N MET A 219 -16.05 23.33 10.43
CA MET A 219 -16.32 23.18 11.86
C MET A 219 -17.15 24.35 12.42
N ASP A 220 -16.93 25.57 11.93
CA ASP A 220 -17.75 26.73 12.27
C ASP A 220 -19.20 26.56 11.78
N GLU A 221 -19.39 26.06 10.56
CA GLU A 221 -20.70 25.72 10.02
C GLU A 221 -21.39 24.61 10.84
N LEU A 222 -20.65 23.58 11.26
CA LEU A 222 -21.18 22.55 12.16
C LEU A 222 -21.67 23.13 13.49
N LEU A 223 -20.98 24.10 14.06
CA LEU A 223 -21.41 24.78 15.29
C LEU A 223 -22.67 25.62 15.08
N GLN A 224 -22.87 26.18 13.89
CA GLN A 224 -24.10 26.90 13.56
C GLN A 224 -25.29 25.94 13.44
N LEU A 225 -25.08 24.77 12.83
CA LEU A 225 -26.13 23.76 12.62
C LEU A 225 -26.47 22.97 13.90
N ASP A 226 -25.48 22.71 14.74
CA ASP A 226 -25.65 22.05 16.04
C ASP A 226 -24.78 22.71 17.13
N PRO A 227 -25.31 23.76 17.79
CA PRO A 227 -24.59 24.47 18.84
C PRO A 227 -24.19 23.59 20.04
N GLY A 228 -24.85 22.44 20.23
CA GLY A 228 -24.55 21.52 21.33
C GLY A 228 -23.17 20.87 21.22
N LEU A 229 -22.59 20.83 20.01
CA LEU A 229 -21.27 20.24 19.75
C LEU A 229 -20.13 20.93 20.49
N ILE A 230 -20.30 22.19 20.88
CA ILE A 230 -19.28 22.95 21.63
C ILE A 230 -18.95 22.32 23.00
N ASN A 231 -19.83 21.48 23.54
CA ASN A 231 -19.62 20.77 24.80
C ASN A 231 -18.95 19.39 24.61
N ASN A 232 -18.72 18.96 23.37
CA ASN A 232 -18.11 17.66 23.10
C ASN A 232 -16.57 17.77 23.10
N SER A 233 -15.90 17.05 24.00
CA SER A 233 -14.44 17.05 24.12
C SER A 233 -13.71 16.70 22.82
N ASN A 234 -14.23 15.76 22.01
CA ASN A 234 -13.61 15.40 20.72
C ASN A 234 -13.70 16.55 19.71
N PHE A 235 -14.82 17.29 19.73
CA PHE A 235 -15.00 18.46 18.89
C PHE A 235 -14.03 19.56 19.28
N ILE A 236 -13.95 19.89 20.57
CA ILE A 236 -13.03 20.90 21.12
C ILE A 236 -11.58 20.57 20.73
N ASN A 237 -11.13 19.34 20.98
CA ASN A 237 -9.76 18.93 20.66
C ASN A 237 -9.45 19.02 19.17
N THR A 238 -10.41 18.63 18.32
CA THR A 238 -10.24 18.74 16.86
C THR A 238 -10.16 20.19 16.43
N TYR A 239 -11.02 21.06 16.98
CA TYR A 239 -11.05 22.48 16.65
C TYR A 239 -9.74 23.18 17.05
N LEU A 240 -9.21 22.88 18.24
CA LEU A 240 -7.93 23.43 18.71
C LEU A 240 -6.76 23.09 17.76
N ILE A 241 -6.75 21.89 17.18
CA ILE A 241 -5.73 21.51 16.19
C ILE A 241 -5.83 22.38 14.94
N LYS A 242 -7.05 22.74 14.51
CA LYS A 242 -7.27 23.60 13.33
C LYS A 242 -6.90 25.06 13.56
N LEU A 243 -6.85 25.51 14.83
CA LEU A 243 -6.37 26.84 15.19
C LEU A 243 -4.85 26.98 15.11
N ALA A 244 -4.10 25.89 14.90
CA ALA A 244 -2.66 25.95 14.66
C ALA A 244 -2.33 26.87 13.47
N PRO A 245 -1.17 27.54 13.47
CA PRO A 245 -0.67 28.22 12.28
C PRO A 245 -0.33 27.20 11.17
N SER A 246 -0.05 27.70 9.96
CA SER A 246 0.39 26.86 8.86
C SER A 246 1.60 26.01 9.26
N ALA A 247 1.69 24.79 8.73
CA ALA A 247 2.82 23.88 8.97
C ALA A 247 4.17 24.49 8.57
N ASP A 248 4.17 25.46 7.65
CA ASP A 248 5.38 26.15 7.19
C ASP A 248 5.89 27.22 8.17
N THR A 249 5.11 27.56 9.20
CA THR A 249 5.45 28.63 10.16
C THR A 249 5.88 28.06 11.51
N ASP A 250 7.16 28.24 11.85
CA ASP A 250 7.67 27.88 13.18
C ASP A 250 7.42 28.99 14.21
N THR A 251 6.43 28.77 15.07
CA THR A 251 6.07 29.66 16.19
C THR A 251 7.17 29.89 17.22
N ARG A 252 8.22 29.06 17.26
CA ARG A 252 9.36 29.26 18.17
C ARG A 252 10.18 30.48 17.79
N PHE A 253 10.26 30.77 16.49
CA PHE A 253 11.03 31.89 15.95
C PHE A 253 10.13 33.05 15.52
N ASN A 254 8.91 32.76 15.06
CA ASN A 254 7.94 33.79 14.71
C ASN A 254 7.04 34.13 15.91
N LEU A 255 7.49 35.07 16.73
CA LEU A 255 6.77 35.52 17.93
C LEU A 255 5.42 36.19 17.60
N VAL A 256 5.33 36.91 16.48
CA VAL A 256 4.09 37.57 16.06
C VAL A 256 2.99 36.53 15.79
N GLU A 257 3.31 35.50 15.00
CA GLU A 257 2.36 34.43 14.71
C GLU A 257 2.05 33.55 15.93
N ARG A 258 3.03 33.37 16.84
CA ARG A 258 2.80 32.72 18.13
C ARG A 258 1.76 33.46 18.97
N GLY A 259 1.86 34.79 19.07
CA GLY A 259 0.88 35.62 19.76
C GLY A 259 -0.51 35.50 19.15
N LYS A 260 -0.62 35.59 17.82
CA LYS A 260 -1.91 35.41 17.10
C LYS A 260 -2.50 34.02 17.33
N HIS A 261 -1.68 32.97 17.33
CA HIS A 261 -2.14 31.60 17.60
C HIS A 261 -2.70 31.45 19.02
N LEU A 262 -1.98 31.93 20.03
CA LEU A 262 -2.44 31.88 21.43
C LEU A 262 -3.73 32.70 21.62
N ASN A 263 -3.84 33.85 20.96
CA ASN A 263 -5.06 34.66 20.99
C ASN A 263 -6.25 33.91 20.35
N ARG A 264 -6.05 33.24 19.21
CA ARG A 264 -7.09 32.39 18.58
C ARG A 264 -7.58 31.29 19.53
N ILE A 265 -6.66 30.63 20.25
CA ILE A 265 -7.01 29.62 21.26
C ILE A 265 -7.81 30.24 22.40
N HIS A 266 -7.36 31.36 22.96
CA HIS A 266 -8.04 32.06 24.05
C HIS A 266 -9.47 32.48 23.67
N GLN A 267 -9.65 33.11 22.50
CA GLN A 267 -10.96 33.50 21.98
C GLN A 267 -11.92 32.31 21.84
N PHE A 268 -11.43 31.18 21.33
CA PHE A 268 -12.24 29.96 21.25
C PHE A 268 -12.57 29.40 22.63
N ALA A 269 -11.57 29.31 23.52
CA ALA A 269 -11.75 28.79 24.88
C ALA A 269 -12.75 29.63 25.69
N GLY A 270 -12.79 30.95 25.49
CA GLY A 270 -13.74 31.87 26.13
C GLY A 270 -15.21 31.49 25.88
N ARG A 271 -15.52 30.94 24.70
CA ARG A 271 -16.88 30.51 24.31
C ARG A 271 -17.35 29.22 24.98
N LEU A 272 -16.43 28.46 25.60
CA LEU A 272 -16.75 27.15 26.19
C LEU A 272 -17.52 27.29 27.51
N ALA A 273 -18.29 26.26 27.87
CA ALA A 273 -18.96 26.22 29.18
C ALA A 273 -17.95 26.10 30.34
N ALA A 274 -18.42 26.38 31.56
CA ALA A 274 -17.60 26.31 32.78
C ALA A 274 -16.98 24.92 33.04
N ALA A 275 -17.56 23.86 32.46
CA ALA A 275 -17.00 22.51 32.51
C ALA A 275 -15.56 22.42 31.94
N HIS A 276 -15.17 23.36 31.09
CA HIS A 276 -13.85 23.42 30.47
C HIS A 276 -12.95 24.51 31.05
N ASN A 277 -13.18 24.96 32.29
CA ASN A 277 -12.37 25.98 32.95
C ASN A 277 -10.87 25.65 33.01
N SER A 278 -10.50 24.37 33.10
CA SER A 278 -9.09 23.95 33.04
C SER A 278 -8.41 24.34 31.73
N LEU A 279 -9.12 24.20 30.60
CA LEU A 279 -8.64 24.61 29.28
C LEU A 279 -8.59 26.14 29.16
N LYS A 280 -9.61 26.85 29.67
CA LYS A 280 -9.62 28.33 29.69
C LYS A 280 -8.42 28.88 30.45
N ALA A 281 -8.21 28.39 31.68
CA ALA A 281 -7.07 28.78 32.50
C ALA A 281 -5.73 28.46 31.82
N ASN A 282 -5.62 27.31 31.13
CA ASN A 282 -4.43 26.96 30.38
C ASN A 282 -4.16 27.92 29.20
N ALA A 283 -5.22 28.31 28.47
CA ALA A 283 -5.11 29.26 27.36
C ALA A 283 -4.64 30.64 27.86
N ILE A 284 -5.28 31.16 28.91
CA ILE A 284 -4.93 32.45 29.54
C ILE A 284 -3.50 32.42 30.08
N TYR A 285 -3.13 31.37 30.83
CA TYR A 285 -1.78 31.21 31.37
C TYR A 285 -0.70 31.27 30.29
N ASN A 286 -0.88 30.54 29.18
CA ASN A 286 0.11 30.52 28.10
C ASN A 286 0.18 31.85 27.37
N LEU A 287 -0.95 32.57 27.23
CA LEU A 287 -0.98 33.90 26.63
C LEU A 287 -0.28 34.94 27.51
N LEU A 288 -0.57 34.99 28.81
CA LEU A 288 0.10 35.87 29.78
C LEU A 288 1.59 35.61 29.87
N ARG A 289 2.00 34.32 29.91
CA ARG A 289 3.43 33.95 29.91
C ARG A 289 4.15 34.42 28.66
N PHE A 290 3.48 34.37 27.50
CA PHE A 290 4.02 34.88 26.25
C PHE A 290 4.13 36.41 26.27
N GLN A 291 3.11 37.13 26.71
CA GLN A 291 3.14 38.59 26.85
C GLN A 291 4.26 39.04 27.81
N GLN A 292 4.40 38.36 28.96
CA GLN A 292 5.47 38.62 29.92
C GLN A 292 6.86 38.49 29.28
N SER A 293 7.09 37.47 28.44
CA SER A 293 8.36 37.30 27.73
C SER A 293 8.65 38.41 26.71
N GLN A 294 7.65 39.23 26.37
CA GLN A 294 7.78 40.41 25.52
C GLN A 294 7.75 41.72 26.34
N GLY A 295 7.76 41.64 27.67
CA GLY A 295 7.68 42.79 28.57
C GLY A 295 6.30 43.45 28.63
N GLN A 296 5.26 42.80 28.11
CA GLN A 296 3.88 43.27 28.15
C GLN A 296 3.13 42.63 29.32
N TYR A 297 2.37 43.44 30.06
CA TYR A 297 1.60 43.00 31.22
C TYR A 297 0.17 43.50 31.08
N ASP A 298 -0.72 42.63 30.61
CA ASP A 298 -2.14 42.92 30.47
C ASP A 298 -2.86 42.62 31.79
N ARG A 299 -3.32 43.68 32.46
CA ARG A 299 -4.02 43.56 33.75
C ARG A 299 -5.42 43.00 33.57
N GLU A 300 -6.10 43.30 32.47
CA GLU A 300 -7.49 42.86 32.25
C GLU A 300 -7.51 41.35 32.03
N LEU A 301 -6.62 40.86 31.17
CA LEU A 301 -6.47 39.41 30.91
C LEU A 301 -6.06 38.61 32.17
N PHE A 302 -5.32 39.23 33.09
CA PHE A 302 -4.95 38.57 34.36
C PHE A 302 -6.12 38.41 35.34
N MET A 303 -7.17 39.22 35.19
CA MET A 303 -8.33 39.23 36.10
C MET A 303 -9.50 38.35 35.61
N GLU A 304 -9.43 37.81 34.40
CA GLU A 304 -10.38 36.83 33.84
C GLU A 304 -10.22 35.42 34.43
#